data_AF-A0A1G5T971-F1
#
_entry.id   AF-A0A1G5T971-F1
#
_cell.length_a   1.000
_cell.length_b   1.000
_cell.length_c   1.000
_cell.angle_alpha   90.00
_cell.angle_beta   90.00
_cell.angle_gamma   90.00
#
_symmetry.space_group_name_H-M   'P 1'
#
loop_
_entity.id
_entity.type
_entity.pdbx_description
1 polymer ?
#
loop_
_entity_poly.entity_id
_entity_poly.type
_entity_poly.pdbx_seq_one_letter_code
_entity_poly.pdbx_strand_id
1 'polypeptide(L)'
;MSVAAYRRALPEAPARRGWCPGLARPMPTGDGLLARVHPPLGILTLDQARAVAEGARRFGNGHLDLTARANLQIRGVSEATRAPLAAWLTAEGLGDVRADGGPQRLTLTSPLAGLDPGEIIDVPALAAAIEAAGLSIPGLPAKTLVVVDGRGDRAIPEADCAVIARGAGIVAIAAACDDGLQELLTCRAGEAARLVTALLTAFARTRRRRMRDLSRDELTALTEPLRSDNSPYGTSDRPGEHGGPLGPAAGQRLQTLIIDAPFGRCTADALDQVASAALALKAREIRLSTTRGFVLLAPPDTPTAATTAALSESFIVAPGDPRRAIDACTGAPGCASGSTPTLADAARLAEAFAAYAALGCAAHVSGCAKGCAKPGRADLTLVGRNGLYGVVIGGAPGDEPAMDLPIEAVLERLGRAKTIGLSAAFAPETT
;
A
#
# COMPACT_ATOMS: atom_id res chain seq x y z
N MET A 1 12.02 -30.48 32.15
CA MET A 1 11.46 -31.17 30.97
C MET A 1 11.47 -30.18 29.82
N SER A 2 12.16 -30.54 28.74
CA SER A 2 12.48 -29.68 27.59
C SER A 2 11.22 -29.24 26.85
N VAL A 3 11.01 -27.92 26.74
CA VAL A 3 9.97 -27.32 25.89
C VAL A 3 10.41 -27.50 24.45
N ALA A 4 9.91 -28.54 23.79
CA ALA A 4 10.13 -28.76 22.37
C ALA A 4 9.47 -27.60 21.60
N ALA A 5 10.28 -26.72 21.02
CA ALA A 5 9.84 -25.69 20.10
C ALA A 5 9.19 -26.38 18.89
N TYR A 6 7.86 -26.38 18.86
CA TYR A 6 7.08 -26.89 17.75
C TYR A 6 7.33 -25.99 16.53
N ARG A 7 8.33 -26.34 15.71
CA ARG A 7 8.54 -25.71 14.40
C ARG A 7 7.34 -26.07 13.52
N ARG A 8 6.45 -25.11 13.39
CA ARG A 8 5.24 -25.16 12.58
C ARG A 8 5.57 -25.47 11.11
N ALA A 9 4.99 -26.53 10.57
CA ALA A 9 4.82 -26.67 9.13
C ALA A 9 3.72 -25.69 8.72
N LEU A 10 4.11 -24.50 8.25
CA LEU A 10 3.18 -23.64 7.52
C LEU A 10 2.66 -24.43 6.31
N PRO A 11 1.36 -24.38 5.96
CA PRO A 11 0.91 -24.91 4.68
C PRO A 11 1.77 -24.30 3.58
N GLU A 12 2.19 -25.13 2.63
CA GLU A 12 3.09 -24.72 1.54
C GLU A 12 2.58 -23.39 0.97
N ALA A 13 3.40 -22.33 1.11
CA ALA A 13 3.02 -21.03 0.60
C ALA A 13 2.71 -21.21 -0.89
N PRO A 14 1.55 -20.73 -1.40
CA PRO A 14 1.24 -20.88 -2.80
C PRO A 14 2.42 -20.33 -3.61
N ALA A 15 2.86 -21.11 -4.61
CA ALA A 15 4.04 -20.79 -5.41
C ALA A 15 4.02 -19.29 -5.75
N ARG A 16 5.07 -18.57 -5.33
CA ARG A 16 5.16 -17.12 -5.49
C ARG A 16 5.02 -16.78 -6.98
N ARG A 17 3.84 -16.30 -7.38
CA ARG A 17 3.53 -16.00 -8.78
C ARG A 17 4.50 -14.91 -9.26
N GLY A 18 5.30 -15.23 -10.27
CA GLY A 18 6.54 -14.52 -10.63
C GLY A 18 6.36 -13.18 -11.35
N TRP A 19 5.14 -12.70 -11.59
CA TRP A 19 4.86 -11.52 -12.42
C TRP A 19 3.97 -10.49 -11.70
N CYS A 20 4.03 -9.23 -12.16
CA CYS A 20 3.09 -8.18 -11.74
C CYS A 20 1.74 -8.38 -12.44
N PRO A 21 0.59 -8.32 -11.74
CA PRO A 21 -0.73 -8.55 -12.33
C PRO A 21 -1.20 -7.35 -13.17
N GLY A 22 -0.47 -6.95 -14.23
CA GLY A 22 -0.87 -5.88 -15.14
C GLY A 22 -2.14 -6.20 -15.93
N LEU A 23 -2.63 -5.24 -16.70
CA LEU A 23 -3.86 -5.38 -17.50
C LEU A 23 -3.74 -6.46 -18.58
N ALA A 24 -2.58 -6.55 -19.23
CA ALA A 24 -2.32 -7.55 -20.26
C ALA A 24 -2.21 -8.97 -19.69
N ARG A 25 -1.70 -9.10 -18.45
CA ARG A 25 -1.46 -10.38 -17.78
C ARG A 25 -1.92 -10.34 -16.31
N PRO A 26 -3.24 -10.29 -16.05
CA PRO A 26 -3.78 -10.31 -14.70
C PRO A 26 -3.52 -11.67 -14.04
N MET A 27 -3.76 -11.72 -12.74
CA MET A 27 -3.41 -12.87 -11.91
C MET A 27 -4.65 -13.60 -11.40
N PRO A 28 -4.70 -14.94 -11.46
CA PRO A 28 -5.84 -15.69 -10.93
C PRO A 28 -5.93 -15.59 -9.40
N THR A 29 -7.14 -15.27 -8.94
CA THR A 29 -7.60 -15.18 -7.55
C THR A 29 -8.83 -16.08 -7.33
N GLY A 30 -9.41 -16.07 -6.12
CA GLY A 30 -10.58 -16.90 -5.82
C GLY A 30 -11.86 -16.45 -6.54
N ASP A 31 -11.93 -15.17 -6.90
CA ASP A 31 -13.08 -14.52 -7.53
C ASP A 31 -12.92 -14.28 -9.04
N GLY A 32 -11.87 -14.81 -9.67
CA GLY A 32 -11.56 -14.59 -11.09
C GLY A 32 -10.12 -14.15 -11.28
N LEU A 33 -9.91 -13.09 -12.05
CA LEU A 33 -8.62 -12.48 -12.31
C LEU A 33 -8.53 -11.11 -11.62
N LEU A 34 -7.33 -10.81 -11.14
CA LEU A 34 -6.95 -9.54 -10.52
C LEU A 34 -6.10 -8.74 -11.51
N ALA A 35 -6.61 -7.60 -11.95
CA ALA A 35 -5.94 -6.71 -12.90
C ALA A 35 -5.53 -5.41 -12.21
N ARG A 36 -4.24 -5.06 -12.24
CA ARG A 36 -3.68 -3.89 -11.57
C ARG A 36 -3.54 -2.73 -12.55
N VAL A 37 -4.02 -1.58 -12.11
CA VAL A 37 -3.90 -0.29 -12.77
C VAL A 37 -2.75 0.47 -12.12
N HIS A 38 -1.89 1.10 -12.93
CA HIS A 38 -0.68 1.78 -12.47
C HIS A 38 -0.70 3.26 -12.86
N PRO A 39 -1.48 4.11 -12.16
CA PRO A 39 -1.54 5.53 -12.50
C PRO A 39 -0.15 6.17 -12.38
N PRO A 40 0.31 6.95 -13.36
CA PRO A 40 1.58 7.67 -13.28
C PRO A 40 1.66 8.49 -12.00
N LEU A 41 2.80 8.39 -11.29
CA LEU A 41 3.01 9.02 -9.96
C LEU A 41 1.96 8.66 -8.89
N GLY A 42 1.07 7.70 -9.14
CA GLY A 42 -0.07 7.41 -8.27
C GLY A 42 -1.17 8.47 -8.34
N ILE A 43 -1.28 9.22 -9.44
CA ILE A 43 -2.24 10.31 -9.62
C ILE A 43 -3.26 9.92 -10.70
N LEU A 44 -4.54 10.14 -10.41
CA LEU A 44 -5.65 9.97 -11.34
C LEU A 44 -6.32 11.30 -11.62
N THR A 45 -6.68 11.54 -12.87
CA THR A 45 -7.72 12.53 -13.19
C THR A 45 -9.08 12.04 -12.70
N LEU A 46 -10.05 12.95 -12.57
CA LEU A 46 -11.42 12.58 -12.18
C LEU A 46 -12.06 11.63 -13.19
N ASP A 47 -11.80 11.84 -14.49
CA ASP A 47 -12.34 10.99 -15.56
C ASP A 47 -11.68 9.61 -15.56
N GLN A 48 -10.37 9.54 -15.32
CA GLN A 48 -9.67 8.28 -15.13
C GLN A 48 -10.20 7.48 -13.93
N ALA A 49 -10.50 8.15 -12.80
CA ALA A 49 -11.09 7.49 -11.64
C ALA A 49 -12.47 6.91 -11.93
N ARG A 50 -13.32 7.65 -12.65
CA ARG A 50 -14.63 7.16 -13.13
C ARG A 50 -14.49 6.02 -14.11
N ALA A 51 -13.52 6.08 -15.02
CA ALA A 51 -13.26 5.00 -15.97
C ALA A 51 -12.76 3.73 -15.28
N VAL A 52 -11.98 3.85 -14.20
CA VAL A 52 -11.59 2.71 -13.36
C VAL A 52 -12.80 2.13 -12.62
N ALA A 53 -13.67 2.96 -12.04
CA ALA A 53 -14.90 2.52 -11.40
C ALA A 53 -15.80 1.77 -12.39
N GLU A 54 -16.01 2.34 -13.57
CA GLU A 54 -16.81 1.72 -14.63
C GLU A 54 -16.18 0.42 -15.15
N GLY A 55 -14.86 0.41 -15.32
CA GLY A 55 -14.13 -0.79 -15.68
C GLY A 55 -14.29 -1.92 -14.64
N ALA A 56 -14.29 -1.56 -13.35
CA ALA A 56 -14.51 -2.52 -12.27
C ALA A 56 -15.94 -3.09 -12.26
N ARG A 57 -16.96 -2.26 -12.53
CA ARG A 57 -18.36 -2.72 -12.66
C ARG A 57 -18.58 -3.59 -13.89
N ARG A 58 -18.10 -3.14 -15.06
CA ARG A 58 -18.42 -3.74 -16.35
C ARG A 58 -17.62 -5.01 -16.63
N PHE A 59 -16.36 -5.04 -16.21
CA PHE A 59 -15.44 -6.12 -16.57
C PHE A 59 -14.96 -6.94 -15.38
N GLY A 60 -15.20 -6.46 -14.15
CA GLY A 60 -14.88 -7.15 -12.91
C GLY A 60 -16.13 -7.48 -12.10
N ASN A 61 -15.98 -7.54 -10.78
CA ASN A 61 -17.08 -7.76 -9.83
C ASN A 61 -17.43 -6.50 -9.02
N GLY A 62 -17.01 -5.32 -9.47
CA GLY A 62 -17.26 -4.05 -8.79
C GLY A 62 -16.35 -3.76 -7.58
N HIS A 63 -15.39 -4.63 -7.25
CA HIS A 63 -14.45 -4.41 -6.15
C HIS A 63 -13.05 -3.98 -6.61
N LEU A 64 -12.43 -3.09 -5.83
CA LEU A 64 -11.10 -2.54 -6.06
C LEU A 64 -10.22 -2.67 -4.81
N ASP A 65 -9.03 -3.26 -4.95
CA ASP A 65 -8.01 -3.24 -3.89
C ASP A 65 -7.06 -2.04 -4.06
N LEU A 66 -6.78 -1.34 -2.96
CA LEU A 66 -5.81 -0.26 -2.87
C LEU A 66 -4.50 -0.84 -2.34
N THR A 67 -3.39 -0.53 -3.00
CA THR A 67 -2.10 -1.14 -2.67
C THR A 67 -1.18 -0.19 -1.91
N ALA A 68 -0.26 -0.74 -1.12
CA ALA A 68 0.77 0.04 -0.43
C ALA A 68 1.77 0.75 -1.37
N ARG A 69 1.72 0.46 -2.68
CA ARG A 69 2.51 1.13 -3.72
C ARG A 69 1.71 2.20 -4.47
N ALA A 70 0.58 2.66 -3.90
CA ALA A 70 -0.28 3.68 -4.50
C ALA A 70 -0.74 3.30 -5.92
N ASN A 71 -1.20 2.05 -6.07
CA ASN A 71 -1.85 1.50 -7.27
C ASN A 71 -3.23 0.91 -6.92
N LEU A 72 -4.07 0.68 -7.93
CA LEU A 72 -5.40 0.07 -7.81
C LEU A 72 -5.42 -1.34 -8.41
N GLN A 73 -6.27 -2.22 -7.91
CA GLN A 73 -6.48 -3.54 -8.51
C GLN A 73 -7.96 -3.86 -8.65
N ILE A 74 -8.40 -4.04 -9.89
CA ILE A 74 -9.76 -4.48 -10.22
C ILE A 74 -9.84 -5.99 -10.02
N ARG A 75 -10.85 -6.45 -9.27
CA ARG A 75 -11.09 -7.88 -9.01
C ARG A 75 -12.25 -8.41 -9.85
N GLY A 76 -12.37 -9.73 -9.88
CA GLY A 76 -13.49 -10.40 -10.53
C GLY A 76 -13.44 -10.41 -12.06
N VAL A 77 -12.28 -10.11 -12.64
CA VAL A 77 -12.14 -10.08 -14.10
C VAL A 77 -12.19 -11.52 -14.62
N SER A 78 -12.97 -11.78 -15.66
CA SER A 78 -13.03 -13.09 -16.31
C SER A 78 -12.06 -13.17 -17.48
N GLU A 79 -11.77 -14.37 -17.99
CA GLU A 79 -10.96 -14.50 -19.20
C GLU A 79 -11.61 -13.76 -20.39
N ALA A 80 -12.95 -13.76 -20.46
CA ALA A 80 -13.71 -13.07 -21.51
C ALA A 80 -13.65 -11.54 -21.38
N THR A 81 -13.59 -11.01 -20.16
CA THR A 81 -13.63 -9.55 -19.91
C THR A 81 -12.25 -8.91 -19.76
N ARG A 82 -11.18 -9.71 -19.65
CA ARG A 82 -9.79 -9.25 -19.53
C ARG A 82 -9.35 -8.34 -20.69
N ALA A 83 -9.49 -8.79 -21.93
CA ALA A 83 -9.05 -8.00 -23.09
C ALA A 83 -9.88 -6.71 -23.28
N PRO A 84 -11.23 -6.74 -23.16
CA PRO A 84 -12.03 -5.53 -23.13
C PRO A 84 -11.63 -4.53 -22.03
N LEU A 85 -11.35 -5.00 -20.81
CA LEU A 85 -10.88 -4.14 -19.72
C LEU A 85 -9.55 -3.46 -20.06
N ALA A 86 -8.59 -4.22 -20.60
CA ALA A 86 -7.30 -3.68 -20.99
C ALA A 86 -7.44 -2.60 -22.07
N ALA A 87 -8.28 -2.84 -23.09
CA ALA A 87 -8.57 -1.85 -24.13
C ALA A 87 -9.23 -0.59 -23.57
N TRP A 88 -10.22 -0.76 -22.69
CA TRP A 88 -10.93 0.35 -22.01
C TRP A 88 -9.97 1.26 -21.25
N LEU A 89 -9.16 0.70 -20.35
CA LEU A 89 -8.24 1.50 -19.54
C LEU A 89 -7.06 2.05 -20.36
N THR A 90 -6.67 1.38 -21.44
CA THR A 90 -5.65 1.92 -22.36
C THR A 90 -6.13 3.18 -23.07
N ALA A 91 -7.41 3.25 -23.46
CA ALA A 91 -8.00 4.44 -24.07
C ALA A 91 -7.95 5.67 -23.14
N GLU A 92 -7.95 5.45 -21.82
CA GLU A 92 -7.86 6.48 -20.79
C GLU A 92 -6.42 6.79 -20.34
N GLY A 93 -5.42 6.23 -21.04
CA GLY A 93 -4.00 6.42 -20.70
C GLY A 93 -3.53 5.63 -19.47
N LEU A 94 -4.27 4.60 -19.06
CA LEU A 94 -3.96 3.73 -17.93
C LEU A 94 -3.53 2.30 -18.34
N GLY A 95 -3.12 2.14 -19.61
CA GLY A 95 -2.63 0.88 -20.17
C GLY A 95 -1.31 0.40 -19.56
N ASP A 96 -1.00 -0.88 -19.75
CA ASP A 96 0.35 -1.40 -19.44
C ASP A 96 1.37 -0.75 -20.38
N VAL A 97 2.48 -0.25 -19.81
CA VAL A 97 3.57 0.42 -20.54
C VAL A 97 4.68 -0.54 -20.95
N ARG A 98 4.71 -1.75 -20.39
CA ARG A 98 5.73 -2.78 -20.67
C ARG A 98 5.12 -4.15 -20.94
N ALA A 99 5.68 -4.86 -21.92
CA ALA A 99 5.29 -6.23 -22.26
C ALA A 99 6.28 -7.30 -21.75
N ASP A 100 7.49 -6.91 -21.34
CA ASP A 100 8.58 -7.82 -20.98
C ASP A 100 8.48 -8.39 -19.55
N GLY A 101 7.39 -8.09 -18.84
CA GLY A 101 7.18 -8.50 -17.46
C GLY A 101 7.91 -7.66 -16.41
N GLY A 102 8.53 -6.55 -16.81
CA GLY A 102 9.10 -5.56 -15.90
C GLY A 102 8.06 -4.74 -15.12
N PRO A 103 8.51 -3.75 -14.32
CA PRO A 103 7.60 -2.91 -13.54
C PRO A 103 6.77 -2.01 -14.47
N GLN A 104 5.45 -2.04 -14.34
CA GLN A 104 4.56 -1.11 -15.07
C GLN A 104 4.60 0.31 -14.50
N ARG A 105 5.03 0.43 -13.25
CA ARG A 105 5.41 1.69 -12.61
C ARG A 105 6.58 1.45 -11.68
N LEU A 106 7.61 2.27 -11.81
CA LEU A 106 8.90 2.13 -11.13
C LEU A 106 9.01 3.01 -9.89
N THR A 107 8.44 4.21 -9.93
CA THR A 107 8.63 5.23 -8.89
C THR A 107 7.46 5.27 -7.90
N LEU A 108 7.76 5.58 -6.64
CA LEU A 108 6.81 5.87 -5.59
C LEU A 108 7.18 7.20 -4.91
N THR A 109 6.21 8.07 -4.75
CA THR A 109 6.37 9.40 -4.14
C THR A 109 5.35 9.59 -3.03
N SER A 110 5.57 10.61 -2.19
CA SER A 110 4.52 11.13 -1.30
C SER A 110 3.26 11.48 -2.11
N PRO A 111 2.04 11.24 -1.59
CA PRO A 111 0.83 11.78 -2.20
C PRO A 111 0.81 13.31 -2.16
N LEU A 112 1.72 13.98 -1.43
CA LEU A 112 1.84 15.44 -1.44
C LEU A 112 2.99 15.94 -2.34
N ALA A 113 3.61 15.07 -3.13
CA ALA A 113 4.71 15.43 -4.04
C ALA A 113 4.38 16.66 -4.92
N GLY A 114 5.31 17.62 -4.93
CA GLY A 114 5.20 18.91 -5.62
C GLY A 114 4.33 19.95 -4.92
N LEU A 115 3.67 19.59 -3.80
CA LEU A 115 2.72 20.45 -3.09
C LEU A 115 2.98 20.50 -1.58
N ASP A 116 3.84 19.62 -1.03
CA ASP A 116 4.25 19.64 0.36
C ASP A 116 5.20 20.84 0.61
N PRO A 117 4.87 21.79 1.50
CA PRO A 117 5.73 22.95 1.78
C PRO A 117 7.10 22.59 2.35
N GLY A 118 7.25 21.38 2.89
CA GLY A 118 8.52 20.88 3.41
C GLY A 118 9.42 20.24 2.35
N GLU A 119 8.97 20.07 1.11
CA GLU A 119 9.80 19.53 0.04
C GLU A 119 10.88 20.53 -0.38
N ILE A 120 12.12 20.04 -0.46
CA ILE A 120 13.31 20.84 -0.78
C ILE A 120 13.92 20.49 -2.15
N ILE A 121 13.23 19.63 -2.91
CA ILE A 121 13.55 19.24 -4.29
C ILE A 121 12.25 19.11 -5.10
N ASP A 122 12.34 19.21 -6.43
CA ASP A 122 11.23 18.92 -7.33
C ASP A 122 11.03 17.40 -7.47
N VAL A 123 10.25 16.83 -6.55
CA VAL A 123 9.96 15.38 -6.50
C VAL A 123 9.25 14.89 -7.77
N PRO A 124 8.17 15.55 -8.28
CA PRO A 124 7.50 15.09 -9.49
C PRO A 124 8.43 15.03 -10.71
N ALA A 125 9.25 16.06 -10.94
CA ALA A 125 10.17 16.08 -12.09
C ALA A 125 11.23 14.98 -11.99
N LEU A 126 11.82 14.79 -10.81
CA LEU A 126 12.84 13.77 -10.59
C LEU A 126 12.25 12.35 -10.72
N ALA A 127 11.06 12.10 -10.15
CA ALA A 127 10.38 10.82 -10.27
C ALA A 127 10.04 10.51 -11.74
N ALA A 128 9.52 11.48 -12.49
CA ALA A 128 9.23 11.30 -13.92
C ALA A 128 10.50 10.98 -14.73
N ALA A 129 11.63 11.64 -14.43
CA ALA A 129 12.90 11.36 -15.09
C ALA A 129 13.43 9.94 -14.79
N ILE A 130 13.34 9.48 -13.54
CA ILE A 130 13.70 8.12 -13.14
C ILE A 130 12.78 7.09 -13.79
N GLU A 131 11.47 7.36 -13.81
CA GLU A 131 10.46 6.49 -14.44
C GLU A 131 10.77 6.29 -15.93
N ALA A 132 10.93 7.38 -16.69
CA ALA A 132 11.19 7.33 -18.12
C ALA A 132 12.48 6.55 -18.46
N ALA A 133 13.57 6.82 -17.72
CA ALA A 133 14.84 6.15 -17.95
C ALA A 133 14.78 4.67 -17.52
N GLY A 134 14.17 4.37 -16.38
CA GLY A 134 14.07 3.01 -15.84
C GLY A 134 13.14 2.10 -16.65
N LEU A 135 12.05 2.64 -17.20
CA LEU A 135 11.16 1.90 -18.12
C LEU A 135 11.84 1.48 -19.42
N SER A 136 13.01 2.06 -19.76
CA SER A 136 13.81 1.66 -20.91
C SER A 136 14.82 0.54 -20.59
N ILE A 137 14.97 0.15 -19.32
CA ILE A 137 15.93 -0.87 -18.91
C ILE A 137 15.31 -2.27 -19.09
N PRO A 138 15.86 -3.14 -19.94
CA PRO A 138 15.34 -4.49 -20.14
C PRO A 138 15.67 -5.40 -18.94
N GLY A 139 14.77 -6.34 -18.64
CA GLY A 139 15.02 -7.36 -17.63
C GLY A 139 14.95 -6.89 -16.17
N LEU A 140 14.48 -5.66 -15.92
CA LEU A 140 14.17 -5.24 -14.55
C LEU A 140 13.07 -6.13 -13.95
N PRO A 141 13.24 -6.63 -12.72
CA PRO A 141 12.20 -7.40 -12.04
C PRO A 141 10.89 -6.62 -11.89
N ALA A 142 9.77 -7.31 -12.08
CA ALA A 142 8.42 -6.75 -11.97
C ALA A 142 8.10 -6.00 -10.66
N LYS A 143 8.89 -6.25 -9.60
CA LYS A 143 8.71 -5.69 -8.26
C LYS A 143 9.69 -4.58 -7.91
N THR A 144 10.65 -4.26 -8.79
CA THR A 144 11.60 -3.17 -8.58
C THR A 144 10.84 -1.88 -8.30
N LEU A 145 11.25 -1.17 -7.24
CA LEU A 145 10.63 0.07 -6.79
C LEU A 145 11.71 1.08 -6.38
N VAL A 146 11.58 2.31 -6.87
CA VAL A 146 12.38 3.46 -6.45
C VAL A 146 11.48 4.42 -5.69
N VAL A 147 11.80 4.71 -4.43
CA VAL A 147 11.14 5.80 -3.69
C VAL A 147 11.85 7.12 -3.97
N VAL A 148 11.11 8.19 -4.23
CA VAL A 148 11.65 9.55 -4.29
C VAL A 148 11.02 10.36 -3.17
N ASP A 149 11.84 10.75 -2.20
CA ASP A 149 11.43 11.47 -1.00
C ASP A 149 12.04 12.88 -0.98
N GLY A 150 11.18 13.89 -0.91
CA GLY A 150 11.58 15.29 -1.03
C GLY A 150 11.89 16.01 0.28
N ARG A 151 11.75 15.35 1.44
CA ARG A 151 11.95 15.98 2.75
C ARG A 151 13.15 15.43 3.52
N GLY A 152 13.41 14.13 3.43
CA GLY A 152 14.45 13.43 4.17
C GLY A 152 14.15 13.20 5.66
N ASP A 153 13.02 13.68 6.17
CA ASP A 153 12.61 13.64 7.57
C ASP A 153 11.54 12.56 7.86
N ARG A 154 11.21 11.71 6.88
CA ARG A 154 10.17 10.67 6.99
C ARG A 154 10.75 9.27 6.83
N ALA A 155 10.07 8.30 7.45
CA ALA A 155 10.35 6.90 7.23
C ALA A 155 10.09 6.53 5.76
N ILE A 156 11.08 5.91 5.13
CA ILE A 156 10.99 5.47 3.74
C ILE A 156 10.26 4.11 3.69
N PRO A 157 9.22 3.96 2.85
CA PRO A 157 8.59 2.66 2.61
C PRO A 157 9.57 1.61 2.08
N GLU A 158 9.23 0.32 2.23
CA GLU A 158 10.04 -0.76 1.63
C GLU A 158 10.18 -0.56 0.11
N ALA A 159 11.42 -0.39 -0.35
CA ALA A 159 11.79 -0.18 -1.74
C ALA A 159 13.01 -1.03 -2.10
N ASP A 160 13.40 -1.02 -3.38
CA ASP A 160 14.70 -1.57 -3.80
C ASP A 160 15.77 -0.47 -3.79
N CYS A 161 15.38 0.75 -4.17
CA CYS A 161 16.21 1.94 -4.16
C CYS A 161 15.40 3.13 -3.61
N ALA A 162 16.07 4.13 -3.05
CA ALA A 162 15.48 5.39 -2.67
C ALA A 162 16.36 6.57 -3.08
N VAL A 163 15.74 7.68 -3.44
CA VAL A 163 16.38 8.99 -3.59
C VAL A 163 15.80 9.90 -2.53
N ILE A 164 16.64 10.39 -1.63
CA ILE A 164 16.20 11.05 -0.39
C ILE A 164 16.84 12.42 -0.33
N ALA A 165 16.03 13.47 -0.14
CA ALA A 165 16.54 14.81 0.05
C ALA A 165 17.45 14.90 1.30
N ARG A 166 18.56 15.63 1.16
CA ARG A 166 19.53 15.89 2.24
C ARG A 166 19.78 17.38 2.46
N GLY A 167 19.56 18.18 1.43
CA GLY A 167 19.70 19.63 1.45
C GLY A 167 19.19 20.23 0.14
N ALA A 168 19.19 21.55 0.04
CA ALA A 168 18.73 22.25 -1.17
C ALA A 168 19.50 21.76 -2.41
N GLY A 169 18.79 21.09 -3.32
CA GLY A 169 19.38 20.52 -4.54
C GLY A 169 20.32 19.33 -4.34
N ILE A 170 20.43 18.77 -3.13
CA ILE A 170 21.30 17.65 -2.79
C ILE A 170 20.45 16.46 -2.33
N VAL A 171 20.75 15.29 -2.92
CA VAL A 171 20.05 14.04 -2.60
C VAL A 171 21.03 12.91 -2.34
N ALA A 172 20.63 12.03 -1.44
CA ALA A 172 21.24 10.73 -1.22
C ALA A 172 20.56 9.67 -2.10
N ILE A 173 21.35 8.77 -2.69
CA ILE A 173 20.85 7.54 -3.31
C ILE A 173 21.12 6.40 -2.34
N ALA A 174 20.07 5.67 -1.97
CA ALA A 174 20.14 4.52 -1.08
C ALA A 174 19.59 3.26 -1.77
N ALA A 175 20.08 2.09 -1.38
CA ALA A 175 19.59 0.80 -1.85
C ALA A 175 19.25 -0.13 -0.69
N ALA A 176 18.33 -1.05 -0.92
CA ALA A 176 17.91 -2.01 0.07
C ALA A 176 18.98 -3.08 0.31
N CYS A 177 19.23 -3.36 1.59
CA CYS A 177 20.08 -4.43 2.12
C CYS A 177 19.29 -5.22 3.17
N ASP A 178 19.90 -6.30 3.71
CA ASP A 178 19.25 -7.22 4.64
C ASP A 178 18.64 -6.55 5.89
N ASP A 179 19.21 -5.42 6.32
CA ASP A 179 18.87 -4.67 7.53
C ASP A 179 18.21 -3.30 7.28
N GLY A 180 17.86 -2.96 6.03
CA GLY A 180 17.15 -1.72 5.72
C GLY A 180 17.60 -1.05 4.41
N LEU A 181 17.65 0.28 4.42
CA LEU A 181 18.19 1.06 3.30
C LEU A 181 19.58 1.57 3.67
N GLN A 182 20.57 1.24 2.85
CA GLN A 182 21.93 1.75 2.97
C GLN A 182 22.14 2.92 2.00
N GLU A 183 22.59 4.06 2.52
CA GLU A 183 23.00 5.20 1.69
C GLU A 183 24.28 4.84 0.92
N LEU A 184 24.22 4.98 -0.41
CA LEU A 184 25.27 4.58 -1.34
C LEU A 184 26.12 5.76 -1.78
N LEU A 185 25.53 6.93 -2.03
CA LEU A 185 26.25 8.14 -2.41
C LEU A 185 25.35 9.37 -2.27
N THR A 186 25.96 10.55 -2.29
CA THR A 186 25.29 11.84 -2.35
C THR A 186 25.65 12.54 -3.65
N CYS A 187 24.66 13.17 -4.30
CA CYS A 187 24.83 13.85 -5.58
C CYS A 187 23.90 15.06 -5.70
N ARG A 188 24.06 15.85 -6.77
CA ARG A 188 23.08 16.88 -7.10
C ARG A 188 21.78 16.23 -7.58
N ALA A 189 20.64 16.83 -7.26
CA ALA A 189 19.32 16.35 -7.68
C ALA A 189 19.22 16.16 -9.20
N GLY A 190 19.86 17.04 -9.99
CA GLY A 190 19.90 16.93 -11.45
C GLY A 190 20.68 15.72 -11.99
N GLU A 191 21.57 15.11 -11.19
CA GLU A 191 22.35 13.94 -11.56
C GLU A 191 21.70 12.62 -11.11
N ALA A 192 20.76 12.71 -10.16
CA ALA A 192 20.19 11.55 -9.49
C ALA A 192 19.49 10.59 -10.46
N ALA A 193 18.73 11.09 -11.44
CA ALA A 193 18.05 10.25 -12.43
C ALA A 193 19.05 9.38 -13.23
N ARG A 194 20.17 9.97 -13.66
CA ARG A 194 21.24 9.27 -14.38
C ARG A 194 21.88 8.19 -13.51
N LEU A 195 22.19 8.51 -12.25
CA LEU A 195 22.85 7.59 -11.34
C LEU A 195 21.95 6.43 -10.90
N VAL A 196 20.67 6.70 -10.61
CA VAL A 196 19.67 5.67 -10.36
C VAL A 196 19.51 4.76 -11.59
N THR A 197 19.49 5.32 -12.80
CA THR A 197 19.41 4.54 -14.05
C THR A 197 20.60 3.60 -14.19
N ALA A 198 21.82 4.07 -13.91
CA ALA A 198 23.02 3.26 -13.95
C ALA A 198 22.99 2.13 -12.90
N LEU A 199 22.56 2.43 -11.67
CA LEU A 199 22.36 1.45 -10.61
C LEU A 199 21.34 0.37 -11.01
N LEU A 200 20.18 0.77 -11.53
CA LEU A 200 19.12 -0.14 -11.98
C LEU A 200 19.58 -1.02 -13.16
N THR A 201 20.36 -0.45 -14.08
CA THR A 201 20.93 -1.19 -15.22
C THR A 201 21.92 -2.25 -14.74
N ALA A 202 22.76 -1.90 -13.76
CA ALA A 202 23.68 -2.84 -13.15
C ALA A 202 22.92 -3.93 -12.37
N PHE A 203 21.87 -3.56 -11.62
CA PHE A 203 21.02 -4.50 -10.91
C PHE A 203 20.32 -5.50 -11.84
N ALA A 204 19.79 -5.06 -12.98
CA ALA A 204 19.15 -5.95 -13.95
C ALA A 204 20.08 -7.09 -14.41
N ARG A 205 21.39 -6.84 -14.51
CA ARG A 205 22.39 -7.85 -14.89
C ARG A 205 22.60 -8.94 -13.84
N THR A 206 22.33 -8.65 -12.56
CA THR A 206 22.44 -9.63 -11.47
C THR A 206 21.40 -10.75 -11.55
N ARG A 207 20.29 -10.49 -12.25
CA ARG A 207 19.09 -11.35 -12.32
C ARG A 207 18.47 -11.68 -10.95
N ARG A 208 18.83 -10.94 -9.89
CA ARG A 208 18.15 -11.01 -8.60
C ARG A 208 16.76 -10.40 -8.70
N ARG A 209 15.84 -10.85 -7.84
CA ARG A 209 14.45 -10.39 -7.86
C ARG A 209 14.23 -9.10 -7.08
N ARG A 210 15.04 -8.86 -6.06
CA ARG A 210 15.03 -7.67 -5.20
C ARG A 210 16.47 -7.27 -4.90
N MET A 211 16.72 -5.97 -4.71
CA MET A 211 18.05 -5.47 -4.34
C MET A 211 18.47 -5.95 -2.95
N ARG A 212 17.53 -6.08 -2.02
CA ARG A 212 17.80 -6.64 -0.67
C ARG A 212 18.30 -8.08 -0.67
N ASP A 213 18.14 -8.81 -1.79
CA ASP A 213 18.62 -10.19 -1.92
C ASP A 213 20.10 -10.23 -2.39
N LEU A 214 20.75 -9.07 -2.56
CA LEU A 214 22.17 -8.94 -2.87
C LEU A 214 23.00 -8.94 -1.58
N SER A 215 24.17 -9.57 -1.62
CA SER A 215 25.16 -9.42 -0.56
C SER A 215 25.71 -7.99 -0.51
N ARG A 216 26.30 -7.59 0.63
CA ARG A 216 26.97 -6.28 0.76
C ARG A 216 28.11 -6.10 -0.26
N ASP A 217 28.82 -7.17 -0.60
CA ASP A 217 29.90 -7.14 -1.59
C ASP A 217 29.33 -6.97 -3.01
N GLU A 218 28.24 -7.67 -3.34
CA GLU A 218 27.53 -7.49 -4.61
C GLU A 218 27.02 -6.05 -4.75
N LEU A 219 26.45 -5.48 -3.69
CA LEU A 219 25.95 -4.10 -3.68
C LEU A 219 27.10 -3.08 -3.79
N THR A 220 28.22 -3.31 -3.11
CA THR A 220 29.42 -2.46 -3.23
C THR A 220 29.95 -2.48 -4.66
N ALA A 221 30.08 -3.67 -5.27
CA ALA A 221 30.55 -3.81 -6.65
C ALA A 221 29.64 -3.11 -7.68
N LEU A 222 28.31 -3.07 -7.44
CA LEU A 222 27.36 -2.35 -8.29
C LEU A 222 27.51 -0.82 -8.19
N THR A 223 28.06 -0.33 -7.07
CA THR A 223 28.08 1.11 -6.74
C THR A 223 29.44 1.76 -6.89
N GLU A 224 30.52 0.98 -6.90
CA GLU A 224 31.89 1.47 -7.12
C GLU A 224 32.04 2.33 -8.39
N PRO A 225 31.50 1.94 -9.57
CA PRO A 225 31.59 2.78 -10.77
C PRO A 225 30.78 4.07 -10.69
N LEU A 226 29.78 4.13 -9.80
CA LEU A 226 28.97 5.33 -9.58
C LEU A 226 29.69 6.35 -8.69
N ARG A 227 30.58 5.87 -7.82
CA ARG A 227 31.36 6.69 -6.88
C ARG A 227 32.62 7.27 -7.51
N SER A 228 33.29 6.55 -8.40
CA SER A 228 34.53 7.01 -9.06
C SER A 228 34.33 8.26 -9.93
N ASP A 229 33.13 8.45 -10.48
CA ASP A 229 32.79 9.57 -11.37
C ASP A 229 32.18 10.77 -10.64
N ASN A 230 31.81 10.64 -9.35
CA ASN A 230 31.16 11.71 -8.59
C ASN A 230 31.85 11.86 -7.23
N SER A 231 32.62 12.94 -7.07
CA SER A 231 33.31 13.29 -5.83
C SER A 231 32.35 13.20 -4.63
N PRO A 232 32.75 12.57 -3.50
CA PRO A 232 31.90 12.49 -2.33
C PRO A 232 31.77 13.91 -1.76
N TYR A 233 30.63 14.56 -2.00
CA TYR A 233 30.12 15.49 -1.02
C TYR A 233 30.06 14.69 0.28
N GLY A 234 30.94 15.05 1.22
CA GLY A 234 31.25 14.22 2.39
C GLY A 234 29.98 13.69 3.06
N THR A 235 30.05 12.46 3.54
CA THR A 235 29.06 11.92 4.47
C THR A 235 29.05 12.84 5.69
N SER A 236 28.17 13.84 5.70
CA SER A 236 27.98 14.71 6.85
C SER A 236 27.23 13.92 7.91
N ASP A 237 27.89 13.68 9.02
CA ASP A 237 27.26 13.25 10.27
C ASP A 237 26.21 14.28 10.70
N ARG A 238 24.98 13.80 10.89
CA ARG A 238 23.84 14.46 11.58
C ARG A 238 23.32 15.80 11.00
N PRO A 239 22.05 16.15 11.29
CA PRO A 239 21.38 17.29 10.67
C PRO A 239 22.02 18.58 11.18
N GLY A 240 22.69 19.30 10.29
CA GLY A 240 22.99 20.71 10.51
C GLY A 240 21.67 21.47 10.50
N GLU A 241 21.27 21.99 11.66
CA GLU A 241 20.49 23.21 11.67
C GLU A 241 21.27 24.25 10.86
N HIS A 242 20.62 24.84 9.84
CA HIS A 242 20.80 26.18 9.28
C HIS A 242 20.60 26.17 7.76
N GLY A 243 19.69 27.03 7.29
CA GLY A 243 19.57 27.42 5.89
C GLY A 243 18.23 28.06 5.60
N GLY A 244 18.22 29.38 5.39
CA GLY A 244 17.02 30.19 5.16
C GLY A 244 16.17 29.75 3.96
N PRO A 245 14.97 30.35 3.82
CA PRO A 245 13.90 29.79 3.02
C PRO A 245 14.22 29.90 1.52
N LEU A 246 14.48 28.77 0.88
CA LEU A 246 14.08 28.56 -0.51
C LEU A 246 12.74 27.83 -0.47
N GLY A 247 11.68 28.63 -0.30
CA GLY A 247 10.33 28.10 -0.31
C GLY A 247 9.90 27.72 -1.74
N PRO A 248 9.02 26.72 -1.91
CA PRO A 248 8.15 26.70 -3.07
C PRO A 248 7.40 28.02 -3.14
N ALA A 249 7.05 28.46 -4.35
CA ALA A 249 6.31 29.69 -4.59
C ALA A 249 5.21 29.89 -3.54
N ALA A 250 5.24 31.04 -2.87
CA ALA A 250 4.14 31.48 -2.01
C ALA A 250 2.82 31.31 -2.79
N GLY A 251 1.81 30.68 -2.17
CA GLY A 251 0.44 31.08 -2.49
C GLY A 251 -0.69 30.06 -2.44
N GLN A 252 -0.47 28.75 -2.31
CA GLN A 252 -1.60 27.82 -2.21
C GLN A 252 -1.48 26.91 -0.99
N ARG A 253 -1.94 27.41 0.14
CA ARG A 253 -2.16 26.61 1.35
C ARG A 253 -3.32 25.65 1.07
N LEU A 254 -3.05 24.50 0.44
CA LEU A 254 -4.10 23.53 0.14
C LEU A 254 -4.57 22.84 1.43
N GLN A 255 -5.88 22.67 1.55
CA GLN A 255 -6.46 21.78 2.54
C GLN A 255 -6.37 20.35 2.00
N THR A 256 -5.90 19.43 2.86
CA THR A 256 -5.76 18.02 2.51
C THR A 256 -6.88 17.22 3.17
N LEU A 257 -7.58 16.40 2.38
CA LEU A 257 -8.51 15.39 2.88
C LEU A 257 -7.91 14.00 2.61
N ILE A 258 -7.66 13.25 3.68
CA ILE A 258 -7.15 11.87 3.62
C ILE A 258 -8.34 10.92 3.72
N ILE A 259 -8.42 9.98 2.79
CA ILE A 259 -9.53 9.05 2.62
C ILE A 259 -8.95 7.64 2.56
N ASP A 260 -8.87 6.96 3.70
CA ASP A 260 -8.33 5.59 3.74
C ASP A 260 -9.43 4.57 3.42
N ALA A 261 -9.12 3.59 2.55
CA ALA A 261 -10.05 2.50 2.28
C ALA A 261 -10.01 1.51 3.44
N PRO A 262 -11.16 1.20 4.09
CA PRO A 262 -11.19 0.21 5.15
C PRO A 262 -10.67 -1.12 4.62
N PHE A 263 -9.71 -1.68 5.34
CA PHE A 263 -9.05 -2.95 4.97
C PHE A 263 -8.32 -2.93 3.61
N GLY A 264 -8.10 -1.74 3.04
CA GLY A 264 -7.48 -1.53 1.74
C GLY A 264 -8.37 -1.88 0.55
N ARG A 265 -9.71 -1.86 0.69
CA ARG A 265 -10.64 -2.14 -0.41
C ARG A 265 -11.75 -1.10 -0.48
N CYS A 266 -12.19 -0.80 -1.69
CA CYS A 266 -13.44 -0.07 -1.94
C CYS A 266 -14.25 -0.73 -3.08
N THR A 267 -15.49 -0.29 -3.25
CA THR A 267 -16.31 -0.64 -4.42
C THR A 267 -16.12 0.41 -5.53
N ALA A 268 -16.56 0.08 -6.73
CA ALA A 268 -16.64 1.03 -7.84
C ALA A 268 -17.50 2.25 -7.47
N ASP A 269 -18.63 2.04 -6.80
CA ASP A 269 -19.52 3.12 -6.37
C ASP A 269 -18.85 4.01 -5.31
N ALA A 270 -18.08 3.42 -4.41
CA ALA A 270 -17.28 4.17 -3.45
C ALA A 270 -16.16 4.98 -4.16
N LEU A 271 -15.56 4.47 -5.23
CA LEU A 271 -14.61 5.26 -6.03
C LEU A 271 -15.31 6.44 -6.75
N ASP A 272 -16.54 6.25 -7.24
CA ASP A 272 -17.36 7.35 -7.79
C ASP A 272 -17.72 8.40 -6.72
N GLN A 273 -17.92 7.99 -5.46
CA GLN A 273 -18.08 8.93 -4.34
C GLN A 273 -16.81 9.77 -4.14
N VAL A 274 -15.61 9.17 -4.24
CA VAL A 274 -14.35 9.93 -4.17
C VAL A 274 -14.20 10.90 -5.34
N ALA A 275 -14.58 10.50 -6.56
CA ALA A 275 -14.55 11.40 -7.72
C ALA A 275 -15.55 12.56 -7.58
N SER A 276 -16.74 12.28 -7.03
CA SER A 276 -17.76 13.30 -6.74
C SER A 276 -17.31 14.25 -5.63
N ALA A 277 -16.67 13.71 -4.59
CA ALA A 277 -16.04 14.49 -3.53
C ALA A 277 -14.92 15.40 -4.07
N ALA A 278 -14.06 14.88 -4.94
CA ALA A 278 -13.01 15.68 -5.60
C ALA A 278 -13.60 16.85 -6.37
N LEU A 279 -14.66 16.62 -7.15
CA LEU A 279 -15.37 17.68 -7.88
C LEU A 279 -15.98 18.73 -6.95
N ALA A 280 -16.68 18.29 -5.90
CA ALA A 280 -17.29 19.19 -4.91
C ALA A 280 -16.24 20.07 -4.19
N LEU A 281 -15.06 19.51 -3.94
CA LEU A 281 -13.94 20.19 -3.30
C LEU A 281 -13.09 21.01 -4.29
N LYS A 282 -13.44 21.04 -5.57
CA LYS A 282 -12.65 21.66 -6.65
C LYS A 282 -11.21 21.11 -6.72
N ALA A 283 -11.02 19.86 -6.30
CA ALA A 283 -9.77 19.16 -6.46
C ALA A 283 -9.54 18.84 -7.95
N ARG A 284 -8.31 19.02 -8.41
CA ARG A 284 -7.95 18.81 -9.83
C ARG A 284 -7.65 17.35 -10.15
N GLU A 285 -7.28 16.58 -9.13
CA GLU A 285 -6.79 15.21 -9.25
C GLU A 285 -7.05 14.44 -7.96
N ILE A 286 -6.98 13.11 -8.07
CA ILE A 286 -7.13 12.17 -6.97
C ILE A 286 -5.79 11.46 -6.82
N ARG A 287 -5.15 11.60 -5.65
CA ARG A 287 -3.82 11.01 -5.41
C ARG A 287 -3.95 9.75 -4.57
N LEU A 288 -3.33 8.65 -5.00
CA LEU A 288 -3.31 7.39 -4.28
C LEU A 288 -2.29 7.44 -3.14
N SER A 289 -2.65 6.87 -2.00
CA SER A 289 -1.80 6.82 -0.81
C SER A 289 -1.17 5.44 -0.59
N THR A 290 0.02 5.43 0.01
CA THR A 290 0.69 4.21 0.52
C THR A 290 -0.05 3.59 1.71
N THR A 291 -0.96 4.33 2.35
CA THR A 291 -1.87 3.84 3.39
C THR A 291 -3.09 3.10 2.84
N ARG A 292 -3.10 2.79 1.53
CA ARG A 292 -4.19 2.09 0.82
C ARG A 292 -5.47 2.95 0.78
N GLY A 293 -5.34 4.17 0.28
CA GLY A 293 -6.43 5.14 0.19
C GLY A 293 -6.18 6.22 -0.84
N PHE A 294 -6.84 7.36 -0.66
CA PHE A 294 -6.80 8.52 -1.52
C PHE A 294 -6.49 9.79 -0.71
N VAL A 295 -5.95 10.79 -1.41
CA VAL A 295 -5.72 12.13 -0.91
C VAL A 295 -6.33 13.11 -1.92
N LEU A 296 -7.20 13.97 -1.43
CA LEU A 296 -7.77 15.08 -2.18
C LEU A 296 -7.21 16.40 -1.66
N LEU A 297 -6.96 17.33 -2.58
CA LEU A 297 -6.40 18.63 -2.28
C LEU A 297 -7.39 19.71 -2.71
N ALA A 298 -7.81 20.53 -1.76
CA ALA A 298 -8.79 21.59 -1.94
C ALA A 298 -8.17 22.97 -1.63
N PRO A 299 -8.69 24.06 -2.19
CA PRO A 299 -8.32 25.41 -1.76
C PRO A 299 -8.53 25.65 -0.24
N PRO A 300 -7.73 26.54 0.40
CA PRO A 300 -7.63 26.69 1.87
C PRO A 300 -8.94 26.92 2.65
N ASP A 301 -9.98 27.42 2.00
CA ASP A 301 -11.25 27.79 2.64
C ASP A 301 -12.44 26.97 2.11
N THR A 302 -12.17 25.85 1.44
CA THR A 302 -13.21 24.99 0.88
C THR A 302 -13.90 24.22 2.02
N PRO A 303 -15.22 24.33 2.21
CA PRO A 303 -15.92 23.57 3.23
C PRO A 303 -15.83 22.06 2.93
N THR A 304 -15.25 21.29 3.85
CA THR A 304 -15.09 19.82 3.70
C THR A 304 -16.10 19.00 4.49
N ALA A 305 -16.79 19.60 5.47
CA ALA A 305 -17.62 18.85 6.43
C ALA A 305 -18.68 17.94 5.78
N ALA A 306 -19.44 18.45 4.81
CA ALA A 306 -20.46 17.67 4.12
C ALA A 306 -19.85 16.52 3.30
N THR A 307 -18.76 16.78 2.58
CA THR A 307 -18.04 15.78 1.80
C THR A 307 -17.43 14.70 2.68
N THR A 308 -16.81 15.10 3.80
CA THR A 308 -16.26 14.18 4.81
C THR A 308 -17.37 13.30 5.40
N ALA A 309 -18.51 13.87 5.76
CA ALA A 309 -19.64 13.11 6.27
C ALA A 309 -20.15 12.09 5.25
N ALA A 310 -20.34 12.48 3.99
CA ALA A 310 -20.79 11.59 2.93
C ALA A 310 -19.80 10.43 2.67
N LEU A 311 -18.49 10.66 2.78
CA LEU A 311 -17.48 9.62 2.59
C LEU A 311 -17.34 8.70 3.80
N SER A 312 -17.76 9.13 5.00
CA SER A 312 -17.49 8.40 6.24
C SER A 312 -18.14 7.01 6.31
N GLU A 313 -19.23 6.78 5.59
CA GLU A 313 -19.87 5.47 5.47
C GLU A 313 -18.94 4.46 4.78
N SER A 314 -18.39 4.83 3.62
CA SER A 314 -17.56 3.96 2.79
C SER A 314 -16.08 3.97 3.14
N PHE A 315 -15.59 5.06 3.74
CA PHE A 315 -14.17 5.33 3.93
C PHE A 315 -13.84 5.82 5.33
N ILE A 316 -12.59 5.61 5.72
CA ILE A 316 -12.02 6.15 6.94
C ILE A 316 -11.50 7.56 6.65
N VAL A 317 -12.19 8.56 7.19
CA VAL A 317 -11.88 9.99 7.02
C VAL A 317 -11.54 10.71 8.33
N ALA A 318 -11.61 9.99 9.46
CA ALA A 318 -11.29 10.49 10.79
C ALA A 318 -10.13 9.70 11.41
N PRO A 319 -9.26 10.34 12.23
CA PRO A 319 -8.18 9.65 12.94
C PRO A 319 -8.69 8.61 13.95
N GLY A 320 -9.83 8.88 14.61
CA GLY A 320 -10.41 8.01 15.64
C GLY A 320 -11.35 6.92 15.13
N ASP A 321 -11.38 6.66 13.83
CA ASP A 321 -12.27 5.65 13.24
C ASP A 321 -11.87 4.23 13.69
N PRO A 322 -12.79 3.43 14.27
CA PRO A 322 -12.45 2.13 14.83
C PRO A 322 -12.04 1.10 13.77
N ARG A 323 -12.39 1.30 12.49
CA ARG A 323 -11.95 0.42 11.40
C ARG A 323 -10.43 0.41 11.24
N ARG A 324 -9.73 1.44 11.71
CA ARG A 324 -8.24 1.50 11.72
C ARG A 324 -7.60 0.46 12.63
N ALA A 325 -8.32 0.02 13.67
CA ALA A 325 -7.81 -0.97 14.62
C ALA A 325 -7.97 -2.41 14.13
N ILE A 326 -8.55 -2.62 12.94
CA ILE A 326 -8.87 -3.95 12.42
C ILE A 326 -8.12 -4.23 11.13
N ASP A 327 -7.30 -5.26 11.16
CA ASP A 327 -6.76 -5.88 9.96
C ASP A 327 -7.77 -6.91 9.44
N ALA A 328 -8.06 -6.91 8.14
CA ALA A 328 -8.92 -7.92 7.53
C ALA A 328 -8.38 -8.36 6.18
N CYS A 329 -8.36 -9.67 5.94
CA CYS A 329 -8.00 -10.19 4.63
C CYS A 329 -9.23 -10.19 3.70
N THR A 330 -9.04 -10.60 2.44
CA THR A 330 -10.13 -10.71 1.46
C THR A 330 -11.26 -11.64 1.88
N GLY A 331 -10.94 -12.79 2.51
CA GLY A 331 -11.93 -13.80 2.89
C GLY A 331 -12.71 -14.40 1.72
N ALA A 332 -13.76 -15.14 2.04
CA ALA A 332 -14.72 -15.63 1.06
C ALA A 332 -15.66 -14.49 0.58
N PRO A 333 -16.19 -14.57 -0.66
CA PRO A 333 -15.82 -15.51 -1.73
C PRO A 333 -14.53 -15.10 -2.47
N GLY A 334 -13.95 -13.93 -2.15
CA GLY A 334 -12.83 -13.33 -2.88
C GLY A 334 -11.48 -14.07 -2.80
N CYS A 335 -11.38 -15.09 -1.94
CA CYS A 335 -10.21 -15.90 -1.69
C CYS A 335 -10.62 -17.37 -1.54
N ALA A 336 -10.06 -18.25 -2.38
CA ALA A 336 -10.35 -19.69 -2.36
C ALA A 336 -9.91 -20.40 -1.07
N SER A 337 -9.01 -19.79 -0.28
CA SER A 337 -8.62 -20.33 1.03
C SER A 337 -9.49 -19.81 2.17
N GLY A 338 -10.27 -18.75 1.95
CA GLY A 338 -11.11 -18.16 2.99
C GLY A 338 -12.43 -18.93 3.14
N SER A 339 -12.91 -19.10 4.36
CA SER A 339 -14.22 -19.74 4.63
C SER A 339 -15.29 -18.78 5.12
N THR A 340 -14.96 -17.51 5.39
CA THR A 340 -15.87 -16.51 5.98
C THR A 340 -15.82 -15.17 5.24
N PRO A 341 -16.89 -14.36 5.26
CA PRO A 341 -16.97 -13.05 4.60
C PRO A 341 -16.27 -11.95 5.39
N THR A 342 -14.95 -12.10 5.56
CA THR A 342 -14.13 -11.32 6.49
C THR A 342 -14.27 -9.81 6.41
N LEU A 343 -14.42 -9.23 5.22
CA LEU A 343 -14.50 -7.78 5.06
C LEU A 343 -15.82 -7.21 5.58
N ALA A 344 -16.93 -7.91 5.32
CA ALA A 344 -18.23 -7.51 5.85
C ALA A 344 -18.27 -7.70 7.38
N ASP A 345 -17.74 -8.82 7.87
CA ASP A 345 -17.68 -9.09 9.30
C ASP A 345 -16.72 -8.16 10.04
N ALA A 346 -15.61 -7.76 9.42
CA ALA A 346 -14.69 -6.78 9.98
C ALA A 346 -15.31 -5.39 10.11
N ALA A 347 -16.17 -4.99 9.17
CA ALA A 347 -16.91 -3.74 9.28
C ALA A 347 -17.87 -3.76 10.48
N ARG A 348 -18.63 -4.86 10.65
CA ARG A 348 -19.51 -5.07 11.82
C ARG A 348 -18.73 -5.13 13.13
N LEU A 349 -17.56 -5.79 13.10
CA LEU A 349 -16.67 -5.90 14.25
C LEU A 349 -16.12 -4.54 14.69
N ALA A 350 -15.81 -3.64 13.75
CA ALA A 350 -15.26 -2.31 14.05
C ALA A 350 -16.16 -1.52 15.00
N GLU A 351 -17.47 -1.54 14.76
CA GLU A 351 -18.45 -0.86 15.61
C GLU A 351 -18.47 -1.46 17.03
N ALA A 352 -18.51 -2.78 17.14
CA ALA A 352 -18.50 -3.47 18.43
C ALA A 352 -17.17 -3.30 19.20
N PHE A 353 -16.06 -3.19 18.46
CA PHE A 353 -14.70 -3.10 19.00
C PHE A 353 -14.24 -1.66 19.31
N ALA A 354 -15.07 -0.65 19.02
CA ALA A 354 -14.67 0.76 19.11
C ALA A 354 -14.11 1.18 20.47
N ALA A 355 -14.68 0.67 21.57
CA ALA A 355 -14.18 0.97 22.92
C ALA A 355 -12.77 0.41 23.16
N TYR A 356 -12.44 -0.74 22.59
CA TYR A 356 -11.10 -1.34 22.68
C TYR A 356 -10.11 -0.67 21.74
N ALA A 357 -10.56 -0.30 20.54
CA ALA A 357 -9.76 0.50 19.61
C ALA A 357 -9.31 1.81 20.27
N ALA A 358 -10.19 2.48 21.03
CA ALA A 358 -9.85 3.68 21.79
C ALA A 358 -8.83 3.45 22.92
N LEU A 359 -8.71 2.22 23.41
CA LEU A 359 -7.68 1.79 24.37
C LEU A 359 -6.37 1.33 23.70
N GLY A 360 -6.29 1.42 22.37
CA GLY A 360 -5.13 1.00 21.58
C GLY A 360 -5.08 -0.49 21.26
N CYS A 361 -6.14 -1.25 21.55
CA CYS A 361 -6.22 -2.66 21.14
C CYS A 361 -6.41 -2.78 19.62
N ALA A 362 -5.91 -3.88 19.06
CA ALA A 362 -6.07 -4.25 17.66
C ALA A 362 -6.79 -5.58 17.50
N ALA A 363 -7.60 -5.70 16.45
CA ALA A 363 -8.22 -6.95 16.06
C ALA A 363 -7.77 -7.40 14.66
N HIS A 364 -7.90 -8.69 14.38
CA HIS A 364 -7.65 -9.28 13.07
C HIS A 364 -8.78 -10.22 12.68
N VAL A 365 -9.38 -9.99 11.51
CA VAL A 365 -10.36 -10.88 10.89
C VAL A 365 -9.72 -11.60 9.70
N SER A 366 -9.26 -12.82 9.94
CA SER A 366 -8.64 -13.67 8.93
C SER A 366 -9.62 -14.72 8.42
N GLY A 367 -9.65 -14.96 7.12
CA GLY A 367 -10.57 -15.94 6.52
C GLY A 367 -10.05 -17.37 6.61
N CYS A 368 -8.79 -17.55 7.00
CA CYS A 368 -8.13 -18.83 7.23
C CYS A 368 -6.87 -18.65 8.09
N ALA A 369 -6.18 -19.75 8.42
CA ALA A 369 -4.99 -19.73 9.26
C ALA A 369 -3.74 -19.06 8.63
N LYS A 370 -3.79 -18.66 7.35
CA LYS A 370 -2.66 -17.98 6.67
C LYS A 370 -2.39 -16.56 7.19
N GLY A 371 -3.43 -15.89 7.71
CA GLY A 371 -3.28 -14.58 8.32
C GLY A 371 -2.79 -13.48 7.38
N CYS A 372 -3.21 -13.46 6.11
CA CYS A 372 -2.59 -12.63 5.07
C CYS A 372 -2.58 -11.11 5.38
N ALA A 373 -3.57 -10.59 6.12
CA ALA A 373 -3.61 -9.18 6.49
C ALA A 373 -2.68 -8.88 7.67
N LYS A 374 -2.62 -9.78 8.67
CA LYS A 374 -1.75 -9.68 9.84
C LYS A 374 -1.27 -11.07 10.28
N PRO A 375 -0.09 -11.53 9.85
CA PRO A 375 0.42 -12.85 10.23
C PRO A 375 0.76 -12.97 11.73
N GLY A 376 1.04 -11.84 12.37
CA GLY A 376 1.38 -11.75 13.79
C GLY A 376 0.16 -11.73 14.71
N ARG A 377 0.41 -11.42 15.99
CA ARG A 377 -0.59 -11.41 17.06
C ARG A 377 -1.47 -10.16 17.01
N ALA A 378 -2.71 -10.28 17.49
CA ALA A 378 -3.62 -9.18 17.79
C ALA A 378 -4.32 -9.45 19.14
N ASP A 379 -4.91 -8.43 19.76
CA ASP A 379 -5.65 -8.60 21.03
C ASP A 379 -6.88 -9.49 20.85
N LEU A 380 -7.53 -9.39 19.69
CA LEU A 380 -8.59 -10.30 19.24
C LEU A 380 -8.30 -10.76 17.81
N THR A 381 -8.08 -12.06 17.62
CA THR A 381 -7.97 -12.65 16.29
C THR A 381 -9.14 -13.59 16.04
N LEU A 382 -9.86 -13.35 14.94
CA LEU A 382 -10.90 -14.21 14.40
C LEU A 382 -10.37 -14.94 13.18
N VAL A 383 -10.48 -16.26 13.15
CA VAL A 383 -9.96 -17.11 12.08
C VAL A 383 -11.08 -17.93 11.45
N GLY A 384 -11.34 -17.72 10.17
CA GLY A 384 -12.32 -18.49 9.41
C GLY A 384 -12.02 -19.99 9.43
N ARG A 385 -13.00 -20.77 9.89
CA ARG A 385 -13.00 -22.23 9.95
C ARG A 385 -14.41 -22.74 9.64
N ASN A 386 -14.60 -23.42 8.51
CA ASN A 386 -15.87 -24.03 8.12
C ASN A 386 -17.09 -23.08 8.20
N GLY A 387 -16.92 -21.81 7.82
CA GLY A 387 -17.98 -20.79 7.87
C GLY A 387 -18.17 -20.11 9.24
N LEU A 388 -17.46 -20.54 10.28
CA LEU A 388 -17.41 -19.93 11.61
C LEU A 388 -16.07 -19.21 11.83
N TYR A 389 -15.94 -18.53 12.97
CA TYR A 389 -14.70 -17.92 13.43
C TYR A 389 -14.15 -18.61 14.68
N GLY A 390 -12.98 -19.21 14.55
CA GLY A 390 -12.14 -19.56 15.67
C GLY A 390 -11.62 -18.31 16.35
N VAL A 391 -11.89 -18.15 17.64
CA VAL A 391 -11.51 -16.99 18.44
C VAL A 391 -10.20 -17.23 19.17
N VAL A 392 -9.23 -16.34 18.96
CA VAL A 392 -7.91 -16.37 19.61
C VAL A 392 -7.69 -15.02 20.30
N ILE A 393 -7.57 -15.02 21.63
CA ILE A 393 -7.29 -13.81 22.41
C ILE A 393 -5.78 -13.61 22.56
N GLY A 394 -5.32 -12.42 22.19
CA GLY A 394 -3.91 -12.06 22.22
C GLY A 394 -3.03 -12.81 21.22
N GLY A 395 -3.56 -13.72 20.39
CA GLY A 395 -2.77 -14.60 19.53
C GLY A 395 -2.84 -14.27 18.04
N ALA A 396 -2.18 -15.11 17.25
CA ALA A 396 -2.12 -15.01 15.79
C ALA A 396 -3.12 -15.98 15.12
N PRO A 397 -3.43 -15.81 13.82
CA PRO A 397 -4.40 -16.66 13.11
C PRO A 397 -4.05 -18.15 13.05
N GLY A 398 -2.83 -18.47 13.42
CA GLY A 398 -2.31 -19.81 13.40
C GLY A 398 -2.36 -20.57 14.71
N ASP A 399 -2.72 -19.88 15.78
CA ASP A 399 -2.80 -20.45 17.12
C ASP A 399 -4.13 -21.21 17.27
N GLU A 400 -4.19 -22.11 18.24
CA GLU A 400 -5.39 -22.90 18.50
C GLU A 400 -6.50 -21.98 19.05
N PRO A 401 -7.68 -21.93 18.43
CA PRO A 401 -8.79 -21.12 18.91
C PRO A 401 -9.37 -21.68 20.22
N ALA A 402 -9.83 -20.79 21.10
CA ALA A 402 -10.52 -21.18 22.32
C ALA A 402 -11.92 -21.76 22.04
N MET A 403 -12.55 -21.32 20.95
CA MET A 403 -13.90 -21.71 20.51
C MET A 403 -14.12 -21.28 19.06
N ASP A 404 -15.05 -21.96 18.38
CA ASP A 404 -15.55 -21.57 17.06
C ASP A 404 -16.96 -20.97 17.22
N LEU A 405 -17.17 -19.74 16.74
CA LEU A 405 -18.41 -19.00 16.89
C LEU A 405 -18.90 -18.42 15.55
N PRO A 406 -20.21 -18.31 15.31
CA PRO A 406 -20.73 -17.41 14.28
C PRO A 406 -20.41 -15.95 14.67
N ILE A 407 -20.31 -15.07 13.68
CA ILE A 407 -19.96 -13.66 13.92
C ILE A 407 -20.94 -12.97 14.88
N GLU A 408 -22.23 -13.33 14.84
CA GLU A 408 -23.27 -12.82 15.73
C GLU A 408 -22.95 -13.09 17.20
N ALA A 409 -22.49 -14.30 17.53
CA ALA A 409 -22.10 -14.67 18.88
C ALA A 409 -20.79 -13.96 19.32
N VAL A 410 -19.87 -13.71 18.37
CA VAL A 410 -18.67 -12.90 18.64
C VAL A 410 -19.06 -11.47 19.01
N LEU A 411 -19.96 -10.85 18.24
CA LEU A 411 -20.43 -9.48 18.49
C LEU A 411 -21.18 -9.37 19.82
N GLU A 412 -22.01 -10.36 20.16
CA GLU A 412 -22.71 -10.42 21.45
C GLU A 412 -21.73 -10.54 22.62
N ARG A 413 -20.72 -11.41 22.52
CA ARG A 413 -19.67 -11.56 23.53
C ARG A 413 -18.81 -10.31 23.68
N LEU A 414 -18.51 -9.59 22.59
CA LEU A 414 -17.86 -8.27 22.67
C LEU A 414 -18.69 -7.23 23.41
N GLY A 415 -20.01 -7.28 23.28
CA GLY A 415 -20.92 -6.48 24.09
C GLY A 415 -20.71 -6.73 25.60
N ARG A 416 -20.65 -8.00 26.01
CA ARG A 416 -20.38 -8.41 27.40
C ARG A 416 -18.95 -8.06 27.85
N ALA A 417 -17.98 -8.19 26.96
CA ALA A 417 -16.58 -7.91 27.22
C ALA A 417 -16.35 -6.48 27.76
N LYS A 418 -17.20 -5.52 27.40
CA LYS A 418 -17.12 -4.14 27.90
C LYS A 418 -17.14 -4.06 29.43
N THR A 419 -17.74 -5.05 30.10
CA THR A 419 -17.84 -5.12 31.56
C THR A 419 -16.79 -6.05 32.18
N ILE A 420 -16.49 -7.17 31.54
CA ILE A 420 -15.68 -8.25 32.14
C ILE A 420 -14.28 -8.44 31.50
N GLY A 421 -13.97 -7.68 30.45
CA GLY A 421 -12.74 -7.80 29.66
C GLY A 421 -12.81 -8.85 28.54
N LEU A 422 -11.92 -8.71 27.54
CA LEU A 422 -11.87 -9.60 26.36
C LEU A 422 -11.62 -11.07 26.74
N SER A 423 -10.62 -11.33 27.59
CA SER A 423 -10.26 -12.70 27.97
C SER A 423 -11.40 -13.43 28.69
N ALA A 424 -12.14 -12.75 29.57
CA ALA A 424 -13.25 -13.36 30.29
C ALA A 424 -14.47 -13.60 29.37
N ALA A 425 -14.77 -12.66 28.47
CA ALA A 425 -15.90 -12.80 27.54
C ALA A 425 -15.74 -13.94 26.53
N PHE A 426 -14.50 -14.32 26.23
CA PHE A 426 -14.16 -15.42 25.33
C PHE A 426 -13.53 -16.62 26.05
N ALA A 427 -13.72 -16.73 27.37
CA ALA A 427 -13.40 -17.96 28.09
C ALA A 427 -14.42 -19.07 27.76
N PRO A 428 -14.00 -20.35 27.69
CA PRO A 428 -14.93 -21.47 27.63
C PRO A 428 -15.87 -21.43 28.83
N GLU A 429 -17.15 -21.72 28.62
CA GLU A 429 -18.08 -21.86 29.75
C GLU A 429 -17.65 -23.09 30.56
N THR A 430 -17.26 -22.89 31.82
CA THR A 430 -17.04 -24.01 32.75
C THR A 430 -18.38 -24.67 33.01
N THR A 431 -18.60 -25.83 32.37
CA THR A 431 -19.72 -26.74 32.59
C THR A 431 -19.82 -27.22 34.03
#